data_AF-A0A150A009-F1
#
_entry.id   AF-A0A150A009-F1
#
_cell.length_a   1.000
_cell.length_b   1.000
_cell.length_c   1.000
_cell.angle_alpha   90.00
_cell.angle_beta   90.00
_cell.angle_gamma   90.00
#
_symmetry.space_group_name_H-M   'P 1'
#
loop_
_entity.id
_entity.type
_entity.pdbx_description
1 polymer ?
#
loop_
_entity_poly.entity_id
_entity_poly.type
_entity_poly.pdbx_seq_one_letter_code
_entity_poly.pdbx_strand_id
1 'polypeptide(L)'
;MATTGEQTDGPDSTAERVALWRAMHVQVDAPPHVLVDEIGLHLAAPDEGWRTRPDMDPAGTSGFRAAVVARARFIEELVCEQARRGVVQYVILGAGLDTFAQRRPEIASHIRVFEVDQPGPQAWKRKRLIELGFGIPDWLRLVPVDFEASESWSEQLAAAGFDARLPAVVVSTGVTMYLTKDATAATLRQLAGLAAGSTLAMTFLLPTHLLDDADRPGLQASESGARAAGTPFISFYTPQEMLALARDAGFEGAQHVAGTALAERYFADRSDGLRPSSGEDLLVATT
;
A
#
# COMPACT_ATOMS: atom_id res chain seq x y z
N MET A 1 -5.91 -33.01 -10.88
CA MET A 1 -6.76 -32.68 -9.72
C MET A 1 -6.15 -31.45 -9.08
N ALA A 2 -6.72 -30.27 -9.38
CA ALA A 2 -6.26 -29.02 -8.82
C ALA A 2 -6.60 -29.02 -7.33
N THR A 3 -5.58 -28.86 -6.49
CA THR A 3 -5.74 -28.54 -5.07
C THR A 3 -6.31 -27.13 -4.99
N THR A 4 -7.61 -27.04 -4.68
CA THR A 4 -8.23 -25.83 -4.16
C THR A 4 -7.43 -25.40 -2.94
N GLY A 5 -6.65 -24.32 -3.07
CA GLY A 5 -5.97 -23.71 -1.94
C GLY A 5 -6.98 -23.31 -0.88
N GLU A 6 -6.72 -23.65 0.37
CA GLU A 6 -7.50 -23.15 1.51
C GLU A 6 -7.53 -21.62 1.44
N GLN A 7 -8.72 -21.07 1.25
CA GLN A 7 -8.95 -19.64 1.35
C GLN A 7 -8.79 -19.28 2.83
N THR A 8 -7.62 -18.75 3.18
CA THR A 8 -7.36 -18.33 4.56
C THR A 8 -8.27 -17.17 4.91
N ASP A 9 -8.98 -17.26 6.04
CA ASP A 9 -9.82 -16.16 6.53
C ASP A 9 -8.98 -14.95 6.94
N GLY A 10 -7.69 -15.11 7.26
CA GLY A 10 -6.80 -14.05 7.74
C GLY A 10 -6.21 -13.13 6.65
N PRO A 11 -5.44 -12.10 7.04
CA PRO A 11 -4.70 -11.28 6.08
C PRO A 11 -3.65 -12.12 5.34
N ASP A 12 -3.33 -11.74 4.11
CA ASP A 12 -2.21 -12.36 3.42
C ASP A 12 -0.87 -12.09 4.14
N SER A 13 0.11 -12.96 3.93
CA SER A 13 1.42 -12.90 4.61
C SER A 13 2.18 -11.59 4.38
N THR A 14 1.98 -10.93 3.24
CA THR A 14 2.62 -9.64 2.94
C THR A 14 1.92 -8.51 3.69
N ALA A 15 0.59 -8.48 3.71
CA ALA A 15 -0.21 -7.53 4.47
C ALA A 15 0.08 -7.60 5.97
N GLU A 16 0.18 -8.82 6.53
CA GLU A 16 0.62 -9.03 7.91
C GLU A 16 2.04 -8.48 8.12
N ARG A 17 2.99 -8.88 7.27
CA ARG A 17 4.40 -8.47 7.40
C ARG A 17 4.58 -6.96 7.40
N VAL A 18 3.96 -6.25 6.46
CA VAL A 18 4.11 -4.79 6.39
C VAL A 18 3.45 -4.08 7.57
N ALA A 19 2.35 -4.62 8.13
CA ALA A 19 1.74 -4.08 9.35
C ALA A 19 2.67 -4.24 10.56
N LEU A 20 3.31 -5.39 10.67
CA LEU A 20 4.29 -5.67 11.72
C LEU A 20 5.55 -4.82 11.58
N TRP A 21 6.03 -4.57 10.37
CA TRP A 21 7.14 -3.63 10.13
C TRP A 21 6.81 -2.20 10.57
N ARG A 22 5.58 -1.72 10.35
CA ARG A 22 5.17 -0.40 10.85
C ARG A 22 5.19 -0.33 12.39
N ALA A 23 4.75 -1.39 13.07
CA ALA A 23 4.85 -1.48 14.53
C ALA A 23 6.30 -1.61 15.02
N MET A 24 7.12 -2.42 14.33
CA MET A 24 8.54 -2.54 14.64
C MET A 24 9.24 -1.19 14.54
N HIS A 25 8.87 -0.32 13.59
CA HIS A 25 9.50 0.98 13.46
C HIS A 25 9.37 1.81 14.74
N VAL A 26 8.22 1.74 15.40
CA VAL A 26 8.00 2.40 16.70
C VAL A 26 8.80 1.73 17.82
N GLN A 27 8.94 0.40 17.77
CA GLN A 27 9.50 -0.40 18.86
C GLN A 27 11.03 -0.51 18.86
N VAL A 28 11.67 -0.47 17.69
CA VAL A 28 13.12 -0.75 17.55
C VAL A 28 13.92 0.40 16.96
N ASP A 29 13.31 1.29 16.15
CA ASP A 29 14.02 2.40 15.54
C ASP A 29 13.98 3.66 16.45
N ALA A 30 15.01 4.49 16.38
CA ALA A 30 15.11 5.66 17.27
C ALA A 30 14.07 6.75 16.92
N PRO A 31 13.59 7.52 17.90
CA PRO A 31 12.79 8.72 17.61
C PRO A 31 13.65 9.82 16.93
N PRO A 32 13.02 10.75 16.17
CA PRO A 32 11.59 10.85 15.89
C PRO A 32 11.11 9.81 14.88
N HIS A 33 9.97 9.16 15.11
CA HIS A 33 9.43 8.16 14.18
C HIS A 33 8.80 8.81 12.95
N VAL A 34 9.05 8.24 11.77
CA VAL A 34 8.47 8.70 10.48
C VAL A 34 6.97 8.44 10.43
N LEU A 35 6.54 7.31 11.02
CA LEU A 35 5.16 6.92 11.19
C LEU A 35 4.99 6.24 12.54
N VAL A 36 3.94 6.59 13.28
CA VAL A 36 3.57 5.87 14.50
C VAL A 36 2.36 5.01 14.19
N ASP A 37 2.56 3.69 14.06
CA ASP A 37 1.49 2.72 13.84
C ASP A 37 1.78 1.40 14.54
N GLU A 38 1.20 1.23 15.74
CA GLU A 38 1.13 -0.05 16.45
C GLU A 38 -0.22 -0.74 16.27
N ILE A 39 -1.21 -0.07 15.65
CA ILE A 39 -2.55 -0.63 15.43
C ILE A 39 -2.47 -1.85 14.51
N GLY A 40 -1.59 -1.82 13.50
CA GLY A 40 -1.36 -2.95 12.60
C GLY A 40 -0.96 -4.23 13.33
N LEU A 41 -0.12 -4.12 14.36
CA LEU A 41 0.27 -5.24 15.23
C LEU A 41 -0.92 -5.78 16.03
N HIS A 42 -1.76 -4.90 16.59
CA HIS A 42 -2.95 -5.32 17.32
C HIS A 42 -4.01 -5.98 16.43
N LEU A 43 -4.17 -5.49 15.19
CA LEU A 43 -5.02 -6.13 14.20
C LEU A 43 -4.51 -7.53 13.88
N ALA A 44 -3.25 -7.63 13.43
CA ALA A 44 -2.58 -8.87 13.05
C ALA A 44 -2.60 -9.92 14.17
N ALA A 45 -2.39 -9.50 15.42
CA ALA A 45 -2.32 -10.36 16.59
C ALA A 45 -1.47 -11.63 16.35
N PRO A 46 -0.21 -11.48 15.90
CA PRO A 46 0.63 -12.62 15.53
C PRO A 46 1.04 -13.43 16.77
N ASP A 47 1.44 -14.67 16.57
CA ASP A 47 1.96 -15.55 17.62
C ASP A 47 3.20 -14.95 18.32
N GLU A 48 3.44 -15.30 19.59
CA GLU A 48 4.53 -14.73 20.42
C GLU A 48 5.91 -14.77 19.75
N GLY A 49 6.18 -15.78 18.92
CA GLY A 49 7.44 -15.98 18.21
C GLY A 49 7.64 -15.10 16.97
N TRP A 50 6.70 -14.24 16.60
CA TRP A 50 6.76 -13.49 15.34
C TRP A 50 8.03 -12.65 15.16
N ARG A 51 8.59 -12.13 16.26
CA ARG A 51 9.85 -11.34 16.25
C ARG A 51 11.10 -12.15 15.88
N THR A 52 11.02 -13.47 15.98
CA THR A 52 12.13 -14.38 15.60
C THR A 52 12.00 -14.89 14.17
N ARG A 53 10.95 -14.51 13.44
CA ARG A 53 10.83 -14.87 12.02
C ARG A 53 11.94 -14.19 11.22
N PRO A 54 12.53 -14.85 10.20
CA PRO A 54 13.57 -14.25 9.38
C PRO A 54 13.18 -12.94 8.70
N ASP A 55 11.89 -12.78 8.36
CA ASP A 55 11.33 -11.56 7.76
C ASP A 55 11.04 -10.45 8.78
N MET A 56 11.41 -10.64 10.05
CA MET A 56 11.27 -9.69 11.16
C MET A 56 12.62 -9.35 11.81
N ASP A 57 13.76 -9.74 11.20
CA ASP A 57 15.08 -9.39 11.72
C ASP A 57 15.27 -7.86 11.70
N PRO A 58 15.53 -7.19 12.85
CA PRO A 58 15.56 -5.73 12.92
C PRO A 58 16.58 -5.08 11.98
N ALA A 59 17.74 -5.69 11.79
CA ALA A 59 18.82 -5.17 10.97
C ALA A 59 18.61 -5.50 9.48
N GLY A 60 18.37 -6.77 9.17
CA GLY A 60 18.18 -7.29 7.82
C GLY A 60 16.94 -6.75 7.12
N THR A 61 15.93 -6.29 7.88
CA THR A 61 14.70 -5.73 7.31
C THR A 61 14.59 -4.21 7.44
N SER A 62 15.59 -3.55 8.03
CA SER A 62 15.57 -2.10 8.31
C SER A 62 15.23 -1.26 7.07
N GLY A 63 15.85 -1.55 5.92
CA GLY A 63 15.59 -0.84 4.67
C GLY A 63 14.16 -1.01 4.15
N PHE A 64 13.61 -2.24 4.20
CA PHE A 64 12.22 -2.50 3.80
C PHE A 64 11.22 -1.87 4.75
N ARG A 65 11.47 -1.98 6.06
CA ARG A 65 10.68 -1.34 7.12
C ARG A 65 10.64 0.17 6.92
N ALA A 66 11.80 0.79 6.68
CA ALA A 66 11.91 2.22 6.38
C ALA A 66 11.15 2.61 5.11
N ALA A 67 11.24 1.83 4.03
CA ALA A 67 10.47 2.08 2.80
C ALA A 67 8.94 2.02 3.04
N VAL A 68 8.47 1.04 3.83
CA VAL A 68 7.05 0.90 4.17
C VAL A 68 6.53 2.08 5.00
N VAL A 69 7.28 2.58 5.98
CA VAL A 69 6.83 3.75 6.75
C VAL A 69 6.95 5.05 5.94
N ALA A 70 7.96 5.17 5.07
CA ALA A 70 8.15 6.32 4.19
C ALA A 70 6.98 6.48 3.20
N ARG A 71 6.61 5.40 2.50
CA ARG A 71 5.51 5.41 1.53
C ARG A 71 4.17 5.69 2.21
N ALA A 72 3.92 5.10 3.38
CA ALA A 72 2.71 5.34 4.16
C ALA A 72 2.62 6.81 4.61
N ARG A 73 3.73 7.36 5.12
CA ARG A 73 3.80 8.78 5.51
C ARG A 73 3.54 9.71 4.33
N PHE A 74 4.17 9.44 3.18
CA PHE A 74 3.96 10.22 1.96
C PHE A 74 2.50 10.21 1.49
N ILE A 75 1.87 9.04 1.48
CA ILE A 75 0.48 8.89 1.08
C ILE A 75 -0.45 9.62 2.04
N GLU A 76 -0.22 9.53 3.35
CA GLU A 76 -1.02 10.28 4.32
C GLU A 76 -0.93 11.78 4.10
N GLU A 77 0.28 12.30 3.85
CA GLU A 77 0.46 13.72 3.55
C GLU A 77 -0.29 14.11 2.27
N LEU A 78 -0.25 13.28 1.23
CA LEU A 78 -1.00 13.49 0.00
C LEU A 78 -2.52 13.50 0.23
N VAL A 79 -3.05 12.52 0.97
CA VAL A 79 -4.48 12.44 1.30
C VAL A 79 -4.91 13.65 2.12
N CYS A 80 -4.12 14.04 3.12
CA CYS A 80 -4.41 15.21 3.94
C CYS A 80 -4.37 16.52 3.14
N GLU A 81 -3.44 16.65 2.20
CA GLU A 81 -3.35 17.79 1.28
C GLU A 81 -4.57 17.87 0.36
N GLN A 82 -4.97 16.75 -0.24
CA GLN A 82 -6.13 16.70 -1.14
C GLN A 82 -7.46 16.89 -0.40
N ALA A 83 -7.60 16.35 0.81
CA ALA A 83 -8.76 16.60 1.66
C ALA A 83 -8.91 18.10 1.99
N ARG A 84 -7.81 18.80 2.27
CA ARG A 84 -7.81 20.27 2.46
C ARG A 84 -8.22 21.05 1.21
N ARG A 85 -8.07 20.45 0.02
CA ARG A 85 -8.53 21.01 -1.27
C ARG A 85 -9.96 20.63 -1.62
N GLY A 86 -10.67 19.91 -0.74
CA GLY A 86 -12.07 19.54 -0.92
C GLY A 86 -12.30 18.18 -1.58
N VAL A 87 -11.27 17.33 -1.72
CA VAL A 87 -11.47 15.94 -2.13
C VAL A 87 -12.13 15.17 -0.99
N VAL A 88 -13.25 14.50 -1.28
CA VAL A 88 -14.11 13.85 -0.27
C VAL A 88 -14.13 12.32 -0.35
N GLN A 89 -13.33 11.72 -1.24
CA GLN A 89 -13.25 10.27 -1.42
C GLN A 89 -11.79 9.82 -1.41
N TYR A 90 -11.52 8.76 -0.66
CA TYR A 90 -10.22 8.13 -0.59
C TYR A 90 -10.37 6.62 -0.77
N VAL A 91 -9.71 6.06 -1.79
CA VAL A 91 -9.78 4.64 -2.15
C VAL A 91 -8.42 4.00 -1.97
N ILE A 92 -8.35 2.90 -1.23
CA ILE A 92 -7.15 2.10 -1.00
C ILE A 92 -7.34 0.77 -1.71
N LEU A 93 -6.63 0.55 -2.82
CA LEU A 93 -6.65 -0.70 -3.58
C LEU A 93 -5.60 -1.67 -3.01
N GLY A 94 -6.04 -2.85 -2.58
CA GLY A 94 -5.21 -3.79 -1.82
C GLY A 94 -4.94 -3.26 -0.41
N ALA A 95 -6.02 -2.90 0.30
CA ALA A 95 -5.92 -2.19 1.58
C ALA A 95 -5.21 -2.99 2.68
N GLY A 96 -5.27 -4.32 2.63
CA GLY A 96 -4.70 -5.23 3.61
C GLY A 96 -4.96 -4.77 5.04
N LEU A 97 -3.89 -4.62 5.80
CA LEU A 97 -3.92 -4.10 7.16
C LEU A 97 -3.57 -2.61 7.23
N ASP A 98 -3.99 -1.78 6.27
CA ASP A 98 -3.94 -0.32 6.41
C ASP A 98 -4.72 0.12 7.66
N THR A 99 -4.21 1.14 8.34
CA THR A 99 -4.72 1.63 9.63
C THR A 99 -4.99 3.14 9.62
N PHE A 100 -4.95 3.80 8.45
CA PHE A 100 -5.18 5.23 8.31
C PHE A 100 -6.49 5.67 8.96
N ALA A 101 -7.58 4.95 8.68
CA ALA A 101 -8.90 5.25 9.23
C ALA A 101 -8.91 5.20 10.77
N GLN A 102 -8.17 4.27 11.38
CA GLN A 102 -8.10 4.12 12.83
C GLN A 102 -7.11 5.10 13.48
N ARG A 103 -6.00 5.43 12.81
CA ARG A 103 -4.96 6.33 13.32
C ARG A 103 -5.29 7.80 13.16
N ARG A 104 -6.05 8.16 12.12
CA ARG A 104 -6.36 9.55 11.74
C ARG A 104 -7.87 9.84 11.69
N PRO A 105 -8.68 9.45 12.70
CA PRO A 105 -10.13 9.64 12.66
C PRO A 105 -10.54 11.11 12.50
N GLU A 106 -9.73 12.05 12.96
CA GLU A 106 -9.94 13.49 12.83
C GLU A 106 -9.88 13.99 11.38
N ILE A 107 -9.24 13.25 10.48
CA ILE A 107 -9.21 13.55 9.04
C ILE A 107 -10.12 12.57 8.30
N ALA A 108 -10.01 11.29 8.62
CA ALA A 108 -10.76 10.23 7.96
C ALA A 108 -12.28 10.41 8.10
N SER A 109 -12.78 10.97 9.20
CA SER A 109 -14.22 11.23 9.36
C SER A 109 -14.80 12.32 8.46
N HIS A 110 -13.96 13.11 7.79
CA HIS A 110 -14.37 14.15 6.84
C HIS A 110 -14.32 13.70 5.37
N ILE A 111 -13.86 12.48 5.11
CA ILE A 111 -13.80 11.88 3.77
C ILE A 111 -14.42 10.49 3.79
N ARG A 112 -14.96 10.02 2.67
CA ARG A 112 -15.37 8.62 2.55
C ARG A 112 -14.14 7.77 2.21
N VAL A 113 -13.75 6.91 3.14
CA VAL A 113 -12.64 5.98 2.98
C VAL A 113 -13.18 4.65 2.46
N PHE A 114 -12.68 4.19 1.33
CA PHE A 114 -13.00 2.90 0.73
C PHE A 114 -11.75 2.04 0.77
N GLU A 115 -11.79 0.96 1.54
CA GLU A 115 -10.75 -0.07 1.53
C GLU A 115 -11.22 -1.18 0.61
N VAL A 116 -10.49 -1.44 -0.47
CA VAL A 116 -10.82 -2.45 -1.48
C VAL A 116 -9.83 -3.59 -1.34
N ASP A 117 -10.32 -4.79 -1.04
CA ASP A 117 -9.50 -5.99 -0.89
C ASP A 117 -10.33 -7.26 -0.96
N GLN A 118 -9.67 -8.42 -0.96
CA GLN A 118 -10.25 -9.75 -1.05
C GLN A 118 -11.32 -10.00 0.05
N PRO A 119 -12.42 -10.71 -0.28
CA PRO A 119 -13.55 -10.88 0.64
C PRO A 119 -13.19 -11.49 2.00
N GLY A 120 -12.35 -12.53 2.02
CA GLY A 120 -11.90 -13.21 3.24
C GLY A 120 -11.15 -12.26 4.20
N PRO A 121 -10.00 -11.71 3.78
CA PRO A 121 -9.25 -10.72 4.57
C PRO A 121 -10.09 -9.54 5.06
N GLN A 122 -11.03 -9.03 4.23
CA GLN A 122 -11.93 -7.94 4.61
C GLN A 122 -12.91 -8.34 5.72
N ALA A 123 -13.51 -9.53 5.62
CA ALA A 123 -14.41 -10.04 6.65
C ALA A 123 -13.67 -10.23 7.98
N TRP A 124 -12.44 -10.74 7.93
CA TRP A 124 -11.59 -10.87 9.11
C TRP A 124 -11.19 -9.52 9.70
N LYS A 125 -10.75 -8.56 8.88
CA LYS A 125 -10.37 -7.22 9.35
C LYS A 125 -11.55 -6.53 10.01
N ARG A 126 -12.75 -6.64 9.44
CA ARG A 126 -14.00 -6.16 10.05
C ARG A 126 -14.19 -6.70 11.46
N LYS A 127 -14.07 -8.02 11.63
CA LYS A 127 -14.21 -8.67 12.93
C LYS A 127 -13.17 -8.15 13.93
N ARG A 128 -11.90 -8.07 13.54
CA ARG A 128 -10.81 -7.55 14.37
C ARG A 128 -11.01 -6.09 14.78
N LEU A 129 -11.45 -5.23 13.87
CA LEU A 129 -11.75 -3.83 14.16
C LEU A 129 -12.86 -3.68 15.20
N ILE A 130 -13.91 -4.50 15.12
CA ILE A 130 -15.01 -4.52 16.10
C ILE A 130 -14.51 -5.04 17.46
N GLU A 131 -13.77 -6.15 17.47
CA GLU A 131 -13.22 -6.76 18.71
C GLU A 131 -12.29 -5.80 19.48
N LEU A 132 -11.50 -5.00 18.75
CA LEU A 132 -10.59 -4.01 19.33
C LEU A 132 -11.28 -2.68 19.69
N GLY A 133 -12.58 -2.55 19.44
CA GLY A 133 -13.36 -1.34 19.78
C GLY A 133 -13.25 -0.19 18.78
N PHE A 134 -12.60 -0.38 17.63
CA PHE A 134 -12.57 0.64 16.56
C PHE A 134 -13.91 0.73 15.82
N GLY A 135 -14.67 -0.37 15.76
CA GLY A 135 -15.92 -0.46 15.01
C GLY A 135 -15.71 -0.25 13.51
N ILE A 136 -16.81 0.00 12.78
CA ILE A 136 -16.81 0.37 11.36
C ILE A 136 -17.71 1.60 11.21
N PRO A 137 -17.16 2.82 11.28
CA PRO A 137 -17.96 4.02 11.13
C PRO A 137 -18.52 4.14 9.70
N ASP A 138 -19.62 4.87 9.52
CA ASP A 138 -20.29 4.99 8.22
C ASP A 138 -19.44 5.63 7.11
N TRP A 139 -18.38 6.36 7.48
CA TRP A 139 -17.41 6.93 6.55
C TRP A 139 -16.29 5.96 6.15
N LEU A 140 -16.19 4.79 6.78
CA LEU A 140 -15.29 3.70 6.41
C LEU A 140 -16.05 2.56 5.73
N ARG A 141 -15.77 2.33 4.45
CA ARG A 141 -16.36 1.29 3.63
C ARG A 141 -15.33 0.21 3.32
N LEU A 142 -15.49 -0.94 3.96
CA LEU A 142 -14.76 -2.16 3.57
C LEU A 142 -15.49 -2.78 2.37
N VAL A 143 -14.88 -2.69 1.19
CA VAL A 143 -15.39 -3.17 -0.09
C VAL A 143 -14.73 -4.51 -0.43
N PRO A 144 -15.44 -5.64 -0.30
CA PRO A 144 -14.90 -6.95 -0.67
C PRO A 144 -14.89 -7.10 -2.19
N VAL A 145 -13.71 -7.30 -2.78
CA VAL A 145 -13.49 -7.45 -4.21
C VAL A 145 -12.54 -8.61 -4.43
N ASP A 146 -12.96 -9.56 -5.25
CA ASP A 146 -12.04 -10.52 -5.84
C ASP A 146 -11.50 -9.96 -7.16
N PHE A 147 -10.24 -9.53 -7.17
CA PHE A 147 -9.59 -8.96 -8.36
C PHE A 147 -9.39 -9.99 -9.49
N GLU A 148 -9.53 -11.28 -9.21
CA GLU A 148 -9.44 -12.36 -10.20
C GLU A 148 -10.81 -12.80 -10.75
N ALA A 149 -11.90 -12.41 -10.09
CA ALA A 149 -13.26 -12.69 -10.54
C ALA A 149 -13.67 -11.77 -11.70
N SER A 150 -14.61 -12.26 -12.52
CA SER A 150 -15.15 -11.54 -13.68
C SER A 150 -15.90 -10.23 -13.35
N GLU A 151 -16.14 -9.94 -12.06
CA GLU A 151 -16.83 -8.73 -11.60
C GLU A 151 -15.87 -7.53 -11.56
N SER A 152 -16.31 -6.38 -12.07
CA SER A 152 -15.47 -5.19 -12.06
C SER A 152 -15.41 -4.58 -10.65
N TRP A 153 -14.22 -4.47 -10.07
CA TRP A 153 -14.01 -3.82 -8.77
C TRP A 153 -14.59 -2.40 -8.68
N SER A 154 -14.73 -1.69 -9.80
CA SER A 154 -15.40 -0.37 -9.80
C SER A 154 -16.90 -0.45 -9.59
N GLU A 155 -17.56 -1.53 -10.01
CA GLU A 155 -18.99 -1.72 -9.79
C GLU A 155 -19.26 -1.95 -8.29
N GLN A 156 -18.44 -2.78 -7.65
CA GLN A 156 -18.51 -3.01 -6.20
C GLN A 156 -18.18 -1.74 -5.41
N LEU A 157 -17.18 -0.98 -5.86
CA LEU A 157 -16.85 0.31 -5.26
C LEU A 157 -18.01 1.32 -5.40
N ALA A 158 -18.65 1.41 -6.56
CA ALA A 158 -19.82 2.25 -6.79
C ALA A 158 -21.02 1.81 -5.92
N ALA A 159 -21.27 0.50 -5.81
CA ALA A 159 -22.31 -0.06 -4.95
C ALA A 159 -22.06 0.26 -3.45
N ALA A 160 -20.80 0.38 -3.04
CA ALA A 160 -20.41 0.82 -1.71
C ALA A 160 -20.57 2.34 -1.47
N GLY A 161 -20.96 3.10 -2.50
CA GLY A 161 -21.27 4.53 -2.41
C GLY A 161 -20.17 5.47 -2.91
N PHE A 162 -19.20 4.96 -3.67
CA PHE A 162 -18.25 5.78 -4.42
C PHE A 162 -18.93 6.46 -5.61
N ASP A 163 -18.65 7.74 -5.82
CA ASP A 163 -19.14 8.52 -6.95
C ASP A 163 -17.97 8.92 -7.86
N ALA A 164 -17.82 8.26 -9.00
CA ALA A 164 -16.75 8.54 -9.97
C ALA A 164 -16.81 9.94 -10.59
N ARG A 165 -17.92 10.68 -10.40
CA ARG A 165 -18.09 12.07 -10.86
C ARG A 165 -17.52 13.09 -9.88
N LEU A 166 -17.09 12.66 -8.69
CA LEU A 166 -16.42 13.50 -7.70
C LEU A 166 -14.92 13.17 -7.68
N PRO A 167 -14.04 14.17 -7.49
CA PRO A 167 -12.61 13.94 -7.33
C PRO A 167 -12.33 12.95 -6.19
N ALA A 168 -11.34 12.10 -6.40
CA ALA A 168 -10.91 11.10 -5.41
C ALA A 168 -9.38 11.03 -5.32
N VAL A 169 -8.87 10.67 -4.13
CA VAL A 169 -7.52 10.11 -4.02
C VAL A 169 -7.64 8.60 -4.11
N VAL A 170 -6.87 7.99 -4.99
CA VAL A 170 -6.76 6.53 -5.11
C VAL A 170 -5.32 6.13 -4.85
N VAL A 171 -5.10 5.14 -3.99
CA VAL A 171 -3.77 4.59 -3.72
C VAL A 171 -3.71 3.11 -4.04
N SER A 172 -2.56 2.66 -4.53
CA SER A 172 -2.26 1.23 -4.72
C SER A 172 -0.79 0.99 -4.38
N THR A 173 -0.52 0.46 -3.18
CA THR A 173 0.84 0.28 -2.67
C THR A 173 1.19 -1.18 -2.45
N GLY A 174 2.36 -1.59 -2.91
CA GLY A 174 2.81 -2.97 -2.80
C GLY A 174 1.92 -3.95 -3.57
N VAL A 175 1.32 -3.52 -4.69
CA VAL A 175 0.42 -4.35 -5.51
C VAL A 175 1.01 -4.63 -6.90
N THR A 176 1.61 -3.63 -7.56
CA THR A 176 1.94 -3.72 -9.00
C THR A 176 2.95 -4.82 -9.34
N MET A 177 3.79 -5.25 -8.40
CA MET A 177 4.76 -6.32 -8.63
C MET A 177 4.09 -7.69 -8.82
N TYR A 178 2.86 -7.86 -8.34
CA TYR A 178 2.07 -9.08 -8.49
C TYR A 178 1.16 -9.05 -9.73
N LEU A 179 1.04 -7.89 -10.39
CA LEU A 179 0.19 -7.71 -11.56
C LEU A 179 0.99 -7.83 -12.86
N THR A 180 0.36 -8.32 -13.92
CA THR A 180 0.95 -8.21 -15.26
C THR A 180 1.01 -6.74 -15.68
N LYS A 181 1.91 -6.41 -16.62
CA LYS A 181 1.97 -5.05 -17.20
C LYS A 181 0.63 -4.64 -17.84
N ASP A 182 -0.08 -5.58 -18.46
CA ASP A 182 -1.41 -5.34 -19.05
C ASP A 182 -2.49 -5.04 -18.00
N ALA A 183 -2.48 -5.78 -16.88
CA ALA A 183 -3.39 -5.52 -15.76
C ALA A 183 -3.12 -4.15 -15.14
N THR A 184 -1.85 -3.79 -14.95
CA THR A 184 -1.44 -2.46 -14.47
C THR A 184 -1.93 -1.37 -15.43
N ALA A 185 -1.72 -1.54 -16.73
CA ALA A 185 -2.19 -0.59 -17.75
C ALA A 185 -3.73 -0.48 -17.79
N ALA A 186 -4.45 -1.58 -17.58
CA ALA A 186 -5.91 -1.58 -17.50
C ALA A 186 -6.41 -0.80 -16.27
N THR A 187 -5.81 -1.03 -15.10
CA THR A 187 -6.10 -0.26 -13.88
C THR A 187 -5.82 1.23 -14.09
N LEU A 188 -4.70 1.59 -14.71
CA LEU A 188 -4.37 2.99 -15.00
C LEU A 188 -5.43 3.63 -15.92
N ARG A 189 -5.85 2.96 -17.01
CA ARG A 189 -6.90 3.47 -17.93
C ARG A 189 -8.23 3.69 -17.21
N GLN A 190 -8.60 2.77 -16.33
CA GLN A 190 -9.83 2.88 -15.56
C GLN A 190 -9.78 4.08 -14.59
N LEU A 191 -8.64 4.28 -13.93
CA LEU A 191 -8.44 5.39 -12.98
C LEU A 191 -8.28 6.75 -13.68
N ALA A 192 -7.74 6.77 -14.90
CA ALA A 192 -7.68 7.98 -15.72
C ALA A 192 -9.08 8.49 -16.13
N GLY A 193 -10.11 7.64 -16.09
CA GLY A 193 -11.50 8.01 -16.35
C GLY A 193 -12.25 8.64 -15.16
N LEU A 194 -11.60 8.83 -14.01
CA LEU A 194 -12.20 9.49 -12.86
C LEU A 194 -12.35 11.00 -13.08
N ALA A 195 -13.22 11.64 -12.29
CA ALA A 195 -13.45 13.08 -12.36
C ALA A 195 -12.14 13.89 -12.27
N ALA A 196 -12.06 14.96 -13.05
CA ALA A 196 -10.92 15.89 -13.06
C ALA A 196 -10.56 16.36 -11.64
N GLY A 197 -9.27 16.47 -11.35
CA GLY A 197 -8.75 16.73 -10.00
C GLY A 197 -8.63 15.47 -9.13
N SER A 198 -8.87 14.28 -9.67
CA SER A 198 -8.53 13.04 -8.96
C SER A 198 -7.02 12.82 -8.96
N THR A 199 -6.52 12.13 -7.94
CA THR A 199 -5.09 11.82 -7.80
C THR A 199 -4.91 10.32 -7.58
N LEU A 200 -4.02 9.70 -8.35
CA LEU A 200 -3.51 8.36 -8.11
C LEU A 200 -2.12 8.44 -7.47
N ALA A 201 -1.86 7.65 -6.42
CA ALA A 201 -0.52 7.32 -5.97
C ALA A 201 -0.30 5.80 -6.02
N MET A 202 0.69 5.34 -6.76
CA MET A 202 0.94 3.92 -7.01
C MET A 202 2.42 3.61 -6.85
N THR A 203 2.77 2.60 -6.05
CA THR A 203 4.17 2.16 -5.94
C THR A 203 4.53 1.20 -7.06
N PHE A 204 5.79 1.14 -7.45
CA PHE A 204 6.33 0.10 -8.33
C PHE A 204 7.76 -0.29 -7.96
N LEU A 205 8.12 -1.56 -8.21
CA LEU A 205 9.48 -2.03 -8.01
C LEU A 205 10.37 -1.71 -9.21
N LEU A 206 11.58 -1.25 -8.92
CA LEU A 206 12.61 -0.97 -9.92
C LEU A 206 13.32 -2.26 -10.37
N PRO A 207 13.70 -2.37 -11.65
CA PRO A 207 14.63 -3.40 -12.11
C PRO A 207 15.94 -3.39 -11.31
N THR A 208 16.50 -4.56 -11.00
CA THR A 208 17.67 -4.73 -10.11
C THR A 208 18.87 -3.84 -10.46
N HIS A 209 19.08 -3.52 -11.74
CA HIS A 209 20.20 -2.69 -12.20
C HIS A 209 20.06 -1.19 -11.85
N LEU A 210 18.86 -0.75 -11.43
CA LEU A 210 18.60 0.62 -10.97
C LEU A 210 18.67 0.76 -9.45
N LEU A 211 18.82 -0.33 -8.71
CA LEU A 211 19.01 -0.31 -7.26
C LEU A 211 20.46 0.01 -6.89
N ASP A 212 20.62 0.61 -5.71
CA ASP A 212 21.90 0.68 -5.01
C ASP A 212 22.48 -0.72 -4.84
N ASP A 213 23.80 -0.87 -5.00
CA ASP A 213 24.47 -2.17 -4.89
C ASP A 213 24.18 -2.87 -3.55
N ALA A 214 24.05 -2.10 -2.46
CA ALA A 214 23.76 -2.60 -1.13
C ALA A 214 22.36 -3.23 -0.98
N ASP A 215 21.38 -2.82 -1.80
CA ASP A 215 19.99 -3.24 -1.65
C ASP A 215 19.62 -4.41 -2.59
N ARG A 216 20.45 -4.69 -3.61
CA ARG A 216 20.21 -5.77 -4.58
C ARG A 216 20.06 -7.16 -3.95
N PRO A 217 20.89 -7.59 -2.98
CA PRO A 217 20.71 -8.90 -2.34
C PRO A 217 19.37 -9.02 -1.61
N GLY A 218 18.90 -7.93 -1.01
CA GLY A 218 17.62 -7.88 -0.31
C GLY A 218 16.44 -8.07 -1.28
N LEU A 219 16.46 -7.41 -2.44
CA LEU A 219 15.43 -7.61 -3.46
C LEU A 219 15.42 -9.07 -3.96
N GLN A 220 16.59 -9.64 -4.26
CA GLN A 220 16.70 -11.04 -4.71
C GLN A 220 16.17 -12.05 -3.68
N ALA A 221 16.45 -11.82 -2.39
CA ALA A 221 15.91 -12.63 -1.31
C ALA A 221 14.38 -12.50 -1.24
N SER A 222 13.85 -11.27 -1.38
CA SER A 222 12.42 -11.00 -1.40
C SER A 222 11.72 -11.66 -2.58
N GLU A 223 12.28 -11.57 -3.79
CA GLU A 223 11.79 -12.26 -4.99
C GLU A 223 11.76 -13.78 -4.80
N SER A 224 12.83 -14.35 -4.25
CA SER A 224 12.93 -15.79 -4.00
C SER A 224 11.91 -16.24 -2.97
N GLY A 225 11.75 -15.48 -1.88
CA GLY A 225 10.75 -15.76 -0.84
C GLY A 225 9.32 -15.64 -1.36
N ALA A 226 9.02 -14.60 -2.14
CA ALA A 226 7.70 -14.39 -2.73
C ALA A 226 7.34 -15.52 -3.72
N ARG A 227 8.30 -15.96 -4.55
CA ARG A 227 8.14 -17.13 -5.42
C ARG A 227 7.89 -18.42 -4.63
N ALA A 228 8.64 -18.64 -3.55
CA ALA A 228 8.46 -19.82 -2.69
C ALA A 228 7.09 -19.81 -1.97
N ALA A 229 6.57 -18.63 -1.67
CA ALA A 229 5.25 -18.42 -1.07
C ALA A 229 4.09 -18.39 -2.09
N GLY A 230 4.34 -18.67 -3.37
CA GLY A 230 3.31 -18.69 -4.41
C GLY A 230 2.83 -17.32 -4.90
N THR A 231 3.53 -16.23 -4.53
CA THR A 231 3.21 -14.84 -4.91
C THR A 231 4.40 -14.20 -5.65
N PRO A 232 4.81 -14.73 -6.83
CA PRO A 232 6.02 -14.26 -7.50
C PRO A 232 5.91 -12.78 -7.90
N PHE A 233 7.02 -12.04 -7.79
CA PHE A 233 7.13 -10.72 -8.41
C PHE A 233 7.28 -10.92 -9.93
N ILE A 234 6.30 -10.47 -10.69
CA ILE A 234 6.22 -10.67 -12.15
C ILE A 234 6.43 -9.38 -12.95
N SER A 235 6.37 -8.22 -12.31
CA SER A 235 6.52 -6.92 -12.97
C SER A 235 7.46 -5.99 -12.23
N PHE A 236 8.34 -5.37 -13.01
CA PHE A 236 9.25 -4.30 -12.62
C PHE A 236 9.18 -3.19 -13.67
N TYR A 237 9.37 -1.95 -13.24
CA TYR A 237 9.23 -0.78 -14.10
C TYR A 237 10.37 0.19 -13.87
N THR A 238 10.96 0.68 -14.95
CA THR A 238 11.73 1.93 -14.89
C THR A 238 10.78 3.10 -14.64
N PRO A 239 11.25 4.22 -14.04
CA PRO A 239 10.43 5.42 -13.89
C PRO A 239 9.83 5.91 -15.22
N GLN A 240 10.60 5.82 -16.31
CA GLN A 240 10.18 6.23 -17.64
C GLN A 240 9.05 5.35 -18.19
N GLU A 241 9.12 4.03 -18.01
CA GLU A 241 8.04 3.11 -18.38
C GLU A 241 6.75 3.41 -17.61
N MET A 242 6.84 3.60 -16.29
CA MET A 242 5.64 3.87 -15.48
C MET A 242 4.99 5.22 -15.84
N LEU A 243 5.81 6.25 -16.06
CA LEU A 243 5.33 7.55 -16.53
C LEU A 243 4.70 7.48 -17.93
N ALA A 244 5.24 6.66 -18.83
CA ALA A 244 4.66 6.43 -20.15
C ALA A 244 3.31 5.72 -20.04
N LEU A 245 3.22 4.66 -19.24
CA LEU A 245 1.96 3.95 -18.98
C LEU A 245 0.86 4.88 -18.43
N ALA A 246 1.21 5.78 -17.52
CA ALA A 246 0.26 6.75 -16.98
C ALA A 246 -0.26 7.73 -18.07
N ARG A 247 0.64 8.26 -18.91
CA ARG A 247 0.24 9.15 -20.01
C ARG A 247 -0.59 8.43 -21.06
N ASP A 248 -0.18 7.23 -21.46
CA ASP A 248 -0.89 6.40 -22.43
C ASP A 248 -2.27 5.96 -21.91
N ALA A 249 -2.42 5.87 -20.59
CA ALA A 249 -3.70 5.61 -19.95
C ALA A 249 -4.67 6.81 -19.97
N GLY A 250 -4.16 8.03 -20.19
CA GLY A 250 -4.97 9.25 -20.31
C GLY A 250 -4.89 10.22 -19.13
N PHE A 251 -3.96 10.04 -18.18
CA PHE A 251 -3.76 11.03 -17.12
C PHE A 251 -3.21 12.36 -17.67
N GLU A 252 -3.73 13.48 -17.19
CA GLU A 252 -3.28 14.83 -17.57
C GLU A 252 -1.90 15.16 -16.99
N GLY A 253 -1.63 14.69 -15.76
CA GLY A 253 -0.36 14.85 -15.07
C GLY A 253 0.21 13.50 -14.61
N ALA A 254 1.52 13.33 -14.72
CA ALA A 254 2.22 12.16 -14.21
C ALA A 254 3.62 12.56 -13.70
N GLN A 255 3.88 12.27 -12.43
CA GLN A 255 5.12 12.54 -11.73
C GLN A 255 5.69 11.25 -11.14
N HIS A 256 7.00 11.11 -11.25
CA HIS A 256 7.78 10.10 -10.55
C HIS A 256 8.28 10.67 -9.23
N VAL A 257 8.13 9.90 -8.15
CA VAL A 257 8.69 10.19 -6.84
C VAL A 257 9.64 9.05 -6.50
N ALA A 258 10.94 9.34 -6.53
CA ALA A 258 11.96 8.38 -6.16
C ALA A 258 11.90 8.07 -4.65
N GLY A 259 12.14 6.81 -4.29
CA GLY A 259 12.28 6.39 -2.89
C GLY A 259 13.43 7.14 -2.18
N THR A 260 14.47 7.52 -2.91
CA THR A 260 15.55 8.38 -2.41
C THR A 260 15.08 9.77 -2.01
N ALA A 261 14.10 10.36 -2.72
CA ALA A 261 13.51 11.63 -2.32
C ALA A 261 12.70 11.49 -1.01
N LEU A 262 12.09 10.33 -0.77
CA LEU A 262 11.45 10.05 0.54
C LEU A 262 12.50 9.84 1.64
N ALA A 263 13.65 9.24 1.31
CA ALA A 263 14.79 9.12 2.23
C ALA A 263 15.28 10.49 2.68
N GLU A 264 15.55 11.39 1.73
CA GLU A 264 15.99 12.76 2.00
C GLU A 264 14.96 13.52 2.84
N ARG A 265 13.67 13.36 2.54
CA ARG A 265 12.61 14.10 3.22
C ARG A 265 12.36 13.64 4.65
N TYR A 266 12.39 12.33 4.92
CA TYR A 266 11.93 11.78 6.20
C TYR A 266 13.04 11.20 7.08
N PHE A 267 14.24 10.97 6.53
CA PHE A 267 15.32 10.28 7.24
C PHE A 267 16.64 11.06 7.30
N ALA A 268 16.78 12.19 6.58
CA ALA A 268 18.06 12.92 6.49
C ALA A 268 18.63 13.37 7.85
N ASP A 269 17.78 13.74 8.80
CA ASP A 269 18.21 14.26 10.12
C ASP A 269 18.37 13.16 11.18
N ARG A 270 18.28 11.88 10.80
CA ARG A 270 18.38 10.76 11.73
C ARG A 270 19.85 10.38 12.00
N SER A 271 20.16 10.10 13.26
CA SER A 271 21.51 9.68 13.68
C SER A 271 21.73 8.17 13.68
N ASP A 272 20.69 7.37 13.47
CA ASP A 272 20.74 5.90 13.55
C ASP A 272 21.02 5.21 12.21
N GLY A 273 21.17 5.99 11.12
CA GLY A 273 21.47 5.48 9.78
C GLY A 273 20.31 4.74 9.12
N LEU A 274 19.10 4.76 9.71
CA LEU A 274 17.92 4.16 9.10
C LEU A 274 17.58 4.90 7.79
N ARG A 275 17.51 4.16 6.69
CA ARG A 275 17.11 4.68 5.37
C ARG A 275 16.21 3.68 4.66
N PRO A 276 15.26 4.11 3.83
CA PRO A 276 14.49 3.20 2.97
C PRO A 276 15.40 2.52 1.96
N SER A 277 15.07 1.29 1.58
CA SER A 277 15.72 0.61 0.46
C SER A 277 15.38 1.29 -0.87
N SER A 278 16.31 1.26 -1.82
CA SER A 278 16.19 1.92 -3.14
C SER A 278 15.31 1.17 -4.15
N GLY A 279 14.62 0.10 -3.75
CA GLY A 279 13.94 -0.80 -4.68
C GLY A 279 12.53 -0.42 -5.10
N GLU A 280 11.90 0.54 -4.43
CA GLU A 280 10.50 0.93 -4.64
C GLU A 280 10.37 2.44 -4.84
N ASP A 281 9.70 2.82 -5.92
CA ASP A 281 9.39 4.20 -6.28
C ASP A 281 7.87 4.40 -6.41
N LEU A 282 7.42 5.65 -6.51
CA LEU A 282 6.00 5.98 -6.67
C LEU A 282 5.73 6.74 -7.97
N LEU A 283 4.60 6.42 -8.59
CA LEU A 283 3.89 7.25 -9.56
C LEU A 283 2.84 8.08 -8.81
N VAL A 284 2.83 9.39 -9.05
CA VAL A 284 1.71 10.26 -8.71
C VAL A 284 1.11 10.80 -10.00
N ALA A 285 -0.15 10.49 -10.28
CA ALA A 285 -0.83 10.89 -11.51
C ALA A 285 -2.14 11.63 -11.20
N THR A 286 -2.54 12.56 -12.08
CA THR A 286 -3.73 13.40 -11.90
C THR A 286 -4.59 13.41 -13.15
N THR A 287 -5.91 13.39 -12.95
CA THR A 287 -6.92 13.60 -14.01
C THR A 287 -7.37 15.04 -14.10
#